data_AF-A0A976FNW5-F1
#
_entry.id   AF-A0A976FNW5-F1
#
_cell.length_a   1.000
_cell.length_b   1.000
_cell.length_c   1.000
_cell.angle_alpha   90.00
_cell.angle_beta   90.00
_cell.angle_gamma   90.00
#
_symmetry.space_group_name_H-M   'P 1'
#
loop_
_entity.id
_entity.type
_entity.pdbx_description
1 polymer ?
#
loop_
_entity_poly.entity_id
_entity_poly.type
_entity_poly.pdbx_seq_one_letter_code
_entity_poly.pdbx_strand_id
1 'polypeptide(L)' 'MPAIRKECEPKCKHPFNAYRACIDRVKAKGVGGCDGQYFDFLHCIDKCSVPQIMKHLK' A
#
# COMPACT_ATOMS: atom_id res chain seq x y z
N MET A 1 -5.24 -13.48 -5.68
CA MET A 1 -3.88 -14.00 -5.39
C MET A 1 -3.21 -13.16 -4.29
N PRO A 2 -3.49 -13.44 -3.00
CA PRO A 2 -2.92 -12.66 -1.89
C PRO A 2 -1.39 -12.78 -1.73
N ALA A 3 -0.82 -13.93 -2.08
CA ALA A 3 0.62 -14.18 -1.97
C ALA A 3 1.46 -13.20 -2.83
N ILE A 4 1.08 -13.02 -4.10
CA ILE A 4 1.78 -12.10 -5.03
C ILE A 4 1.72 -10.64 -4.54
N ARG A 5 0.60 -10.23 -3.94
CA ARG A 5 0.48 -8.89 -3.34
C ARG A 5 1.42 -8.73 -2.14
N LYS A 6 1.51 -9.75 -1.29
CA LYS A 6 2.40 -9.75 -0.11
C LYS A 6 3.88 -9.67 -0.49
N GLU A 7 4.28 -10.31 -1.57
CA GLU A 7 5.65 -10.21 -2.12
C GLU A 7 6.01 -8.81 -2.63
N CYS A 8 5.01 -8.00 -2.98
CA CYS A 8 5.19 -6.62 -3.43
C CYS A 8 5.28 -5.60 -2.28
N GLU A 9 4.81 -5.93 -1.07
CA GLU A 9 4.84 -5.01 0.08
C GLU A 9 6.25 -4.47 0.41
N PRO A 10 7.33 -5.30 0.43
CA PRO A 10 8.67 -4.81 0.75
C PRO A 10 9.25 -3.83 -0.29
N LYS A 11 8.70 -3.83 -1.52
CA LYS A 11 9.10 -2.90 -2.60
C LYS A 11 8.42 -1.53 -2.47
N CYS A 12 7.37 -1.45 -1.66
CA CYS A 12 6.55 -0.26 -1.47
C CYS A 12 6.80 0.43 -0.11
N LYS A 13 8.03 0.35 0.41
CA LYS A 13 8.43 0.95 1.70
C LYS A 13 8.18 2.46 1.77
N HIS A 14 8.41 3.19 0.67
CA HIS A 14 8.25 4.64 0.66
C HIS A 14 6.80 5.09 0.94
N PRO A 15 5.78 4.66 0.15
CA PRO A 15 4.39 5.02 0.46
C PRO A 15 3.90 4.40 1.78
N PHE A 16 4.41 3.21 2.16
CA PHE A 16 4.12 2.63 3.46
C PHE A 16 4.58 3.51 4.63
N ASN A 17 5.79 4.07 4.56
CA ASN A 17 6.31 4.99 5.58
C ASN A 17 5.48 6.29 5.65
N ALA A 18 5.03 6.81 4.51
CA ALA A 18 4.14 7.98 4.47
C ALA A 18 2.77 7.68 5.13
N TYR A 19 2.20 6.50 4.86
CA TYR A 19 0.99 6.03 5.51
C TYR A 19 1.16 5.88 7.03
N ARG A 20 2.28 5.29 7.47
CA ARG A 20 2.61 5.17 8.91
C ARG A 20 2.74 6.53 9.58
N ALA A 21 3.44 7.48 8.97
CA ALA A 21 3.54 8.84 9.48
C ALA A 21 2.18 9.54 9.57
N CYS A 22 1.28 9.29 8.59
CA CYS A 22 -0.08 9.79 8.65
C CYS A 22 -0.86 9.19 9.83
N ILE A 23 -0.76 7.88 10.07
CA ILE A 23 -1.42 7.22 11.20
C ILE A 23 -0.97 7.85 12.53
N ASP A 24 0.34 8.07 12.69
CA ASP A 24 0.88 8.65 13.92
C ASP A 24 0.40 10.10 14.11
N ARG A 25 0.31 10.88 13.02
CA ARG A 25 -0.29 12.22 13.03
C ARG A 25 -1.78 12.19 13.43
N VAL A 26 -2.57 11.29 12.85
CA VAL A 26 -4.02 11.20 13.14
C VAL A 26 -4.24 10.73 14.57
N LYS A 27 -3.45 9.78 15.07
CA LYS A 27 -3.49 9.37 16.49
C LYS A 27 -3.17 10.53 17.43
N ALA A 28 -2.19 11.37 17.09
CA ALA A 28 -1.84 12.53 17.90
C ALA A 28 -2.90 13.65 17.86
N LYS A 29 -3.54 13.87 16.71
CA LYS A 29 -4.54 14.95 16.51
C LYS A 29 -5.96 14.54 16.86
N GLY A 30 -6.28 13.24 16.88
CA GLY A 30 -7.63 12.70 17.10
C GLY A 30 -8.62 12.92 15.95
N VAL A 31 -8.21 13.59 14.87
CA VAL A 31 -9.06 13.93 13.73
C VAL A 31 -8.30 13.78 12.40
N GLY A 32 -9.06 13.50 11.33
CA GLY A 32 -8.55 13.36 9.97
C GLY A 32 -8.42 11.90 9.50
N GLY A 33 -8.19 11.74 8.20
CA GLY A 33 -8.01 10.44 7.53
C GLY A 33 -6.62 10.26 6.94
N CYS A 34 -6.32 9.01 6.56
CA CYS A 34 -5.10 8.60 5.89
C CYS A 34 -5.36 7.86 4.57
N ASP A 35 -6.57 7.98 4.03
CA ASP A 35 -7.03 7.25 2.83
C ASP A 35 -6.14 7.55 1.63
N GLY A 36 -5.70 8.80 1.45
CA GLY A 36 -4.77 9.16 0.37
C GLY A 36 -3.45 8.39 0.43
N GLN A 37 -2.78 8.41 1.59
CA GLN A 37 -1.51 7.68 1.76
C GLN A 37 -1.72 6.16 1.69
N TYR A 38 -2.88 5.68 2.15
CA TYR A 38 -3.26 4.28 2.03
C TYR A 38 -3.46 3.87 0.57
N PHE A 39 -4.14 4.69 -0.23
CA PHE A 39 -4.32 4.47 -1.67
C PHE A 39 -3.00 4.54 -2.42
N ASP A 40 -2.08 5.43 -2.06
CA ASP A 40 -0.73 5.46 -2.65
C ASP A 40 0.04 4.15 -2.39
N PHE A 41 -0.09 3.60 -1.17
CA PHE A 41 0.51 2.32 -0.81
C PHE A 41 -0.11 1.16 -1.58
N LEU A 42 -1.45 1.11 -1.66
CA LEU A 42 -2.16 0.09 -2.45
C LEU A 42 -1.82 0.19 -3.94
N HIS A 43 -1.76 1.40 -4.49
CA HIS A 43 -1.41 1.63 -5.89
C HIS A 43 -0.02 1.08 -6.22
N CYS A 44 0.96 1.26 -5.32
CA CYS A 44 2.29 0.68 -5.47
C CYS A 44 2.24 -0.86 -5.49
N ILE A 45 1.50 -1.48 -4.57
CA ILE A 45 1.32 -2.94 -4.52
C ILE A 45 0.66 -3.45 -5.80
N ASP A 46 -0.38 -2.77 -6.27
CA ASP A 46 -1.11 -3.14 -7.48
C ASP A 46 -0.23 -3.03 -8.72
N LYS A 47 0.50 -1.92 -8.86
CA LYS A 47 1.47 -1.73 -9.95
C LYS A 47 2.51 -2.86 -10.01
N CYS A 48 2.95 -3.36 -8.87
CA CYS A 48 3.89 -4.48 -8.78
C CYS A 48 3.23 -5.85 -9.02
N SER A 49 2.02 -6.06 -8.51
CA SER A 49 1.38 -7.39 -8.47
C SER A 49 0.56 -7.69 -9.73
N VAL A 50 -0.06 -6.70 -10.38
CA VAL A 50 -0.91 -6.90 -11.57
C VAL A 50 -0.18 -7.64 -12.69
N PRO A 51 1.06 -7.29 -13.11
CA PRO A 51 1.74 -8.03 -14.18
C PRO A 51 2.03 -9.49 -13.84
N GLN A 52 2.19 -9.82 -12.56
CA GLN A 52 2.43 -11.18 -12.09
C GLN A 52 1.12 -11.96 -12.00
N ILE A 53 0.08 -11.32 -11.46
CA ILE A 53 -1.28 -11.85 -11.37
C ILE A 53 -1.80 -12.22 -12.78
N MET A 54 -1.62 -11.33 -13.77
CA MET A 54 -2.06 -11.55 -15.15
C MET A 54 -1.34 -12.72 -15.85
N LYS A 55 -0.16 -13.15 -15.39
CA LYS A 55 0.49 -14.37 -15.92
C LYS A 55 -0.21 -15.66 -15.49
N HIS A 56 -0.99 -15.60 -14.41
CA HIS A 56 -1.69 -16.74 -13.84
C HIS A 56 -3.20 -16.72 -14.08
N LEU A 57 -3.72 -15.61 -14.59
CA LEU A 57 -5.10 -15.52 -15.09
C LEU A 57 -5.08 -15.81 -16.59
N LYS A 58 -5.95 -16.74 -17.01
CA LYS A 58 -6.28 -16.98 -18.42
C LYS A 58 -7.36 -16.01 -18.88
#